data_AF-A0A933KXU7-F1
#
_entry.id   AF-A0A933KXU7-F1
#
_cell.length_a   1.000
_cell.length_b   1.000
_cell.length_c   1.000
_cell.angle_alpha   90.00
_cell.angle_beta   90.00
_cell.angle_gamma   90.00
#
_symmetry.space_group_name_H-M   'P 1'
#
loop_
_entity.id
_entity.type
_entity.pdbx_description
1 polymer ?
#
loop_
_entity_poly.entity_id
_entity_poly.type
_entity_poly.pdbx_seq_one_letter_code
_entity_poly.pdbx_strand_id
1 'polypeptide(L)'
;MRTTIARTAVLVLMPLLMAACGQPAPAGPRVFFVQPQDGATVKSPVRLEFGAENFQIAAVPAGTVTESRPNMGHHHVGVDADCLPPGTAIPRAAPWVHFGDGKNVIEMQLPAGQHRLTLQIGDDMHRTQPDLCATISVNVTE
;
A
#
# COMPACT_ATOMS: atom_id res chain seq x y z
N MET A 1 43.02 54.72 -45.85
CA MET A 1 42.56 54.34 -44.50
C MET A 1 41.03 54.52 -44.48
N ARG A 2 40.26 53.53 -44.93
CA ARG A 2 39.42 52.59 -44.16
C ARG A 2 38.40 53.26 -43.22
N THR A 3 37.23 53.59 -43.77
CA THR A 3 36.00 53.97 -43.05
C THR A 3 35.16 52.70 -42.82
N THR A 4 34.84 52.39 -41.56
CA THR A 4 34.15 51.16 -41.15
C THR A 4 32.65 51.42 -41.01
N ILE A 5 31.82 50.66 -41.73
CA ILE A 5 30.36 50.70 -41.62
C ILE A 5 29.94 49.74 -40.50
N ALA A 6 29.27 50.25 -39.46
CA ALA A 6 28.70 49.44 -38.39
C ALA A 6 27.38 48.82 -38.87
N ARG A 7 27.31 47.48 -38.87
CA ARG A 7 26.10 46.71 -39.16
C ARG A 7 25.39 46.39 -37.84
N THR A 8 24.24 46.99 -37.60
CA THR A 8 23.38 46.66 -36.47
C THR A 8 22.65 45.35 -36.75
N ALA A 9 22.96 44.30 -36.01
CA ALA A 9 22.23 43.04 -36.05
C ALA A 9 21.01 43.13 -35.11
N VAL A 10 19.81 42.97 -35.66
CA VAL A 10 18.56 42.87 -34.87
C VAL A 10 18.41 41.43 -34.40
N LEU A 11 18.52 41.20 -33.09
CA LEU A 11 18.29 39.91 -32.46
C LEU A 11 16.80 39.78 -32.12
N VAL A 12 16.07 38.96 -32.88
CA VAL A 12 14.67 38.62 -32.58
C VAL A 12 14.67 37.49 -31.56
N LEU A 13 14.29 37.81 -30.31
CA LEU A 13 14.15 36.83 -29.24
C LEU A 13 12.78 36.15 -29.36
N MET A 14 12.76 34.92 -29.85
CA MET A 14 11.53 34.12 -29.96
C MET A 14 11.27 33.44 -28.59
N PRO A 15 10.11 33.64 -27.94
CA PRO A 15 9.84 33.02 -26.65
C PRO A 15 9.51 31.55 -26.84
N LEU A 16 10.34 30.69 -26.26
CA LEU A 16 10.12 29.24 -26.20
C LEU A 16 9.03 28.97 -25.16
N LEU A 17 7.76 28.85 -25.58
CA LEU A 17 6.69 28.35 -24.72
C LEU A 17 6.97 26.87 -24.40
N MET A 18 7.56 26.62 -23.24
CA MET A 18 7.62 25.28 -22.67
C MET A 18 6.23 24.91 -22.15
N ALA A 19 5.46 24.19 -22.95
CA ALA A 19 4.26 23.51 -22.50
C ALA A 19 4.69 22.37 -21.56
N ALA A 20 4.64 22.62 -20.24
CA ALA A 20 4.74 21.56 -19.24
C ALA A 20 3.48 20.69 -19.32
N CYS A 21 3.52 19.62 -20.13
CA CYS A 21 2.55 18.54 -20.00
C CYS A 21 2.68 17.98 -18.58
N GLY A 22 1.59 18.08 -17.80
CA GLY A 22 1.53 17.55 -16.44
C GLY A 22 1.85 16.06 -16.42
N GLN A 23 2.97 15.70 -15.82
CA GLN A 23 3.25 14.30 -15.51
C GLN A 23 2.22 13.85 -14.46
N PRO A 24 1.64 12.64 -14.61
CA PRO A 24 0.80 12.09 -13.55
C PRO A 24 1.62 12.03 -12.26
N ALA A 25 0.99 12.41 -11.15
CA ALA A 25 1.61 12.27 -9.83
C ALA A 25 2.07 10.82 -9.62
N PRO A 26 3.21 10.58 -8.94
CA PRO A 26 3.63 9.23 -8.61
C PRO A 26 2.51 8.50 -7.88
N ALA A 27 2.29 7.24 -8.23
CA ALA A 27 1.28 6.40 -7.58
C ALA A 27 1.58 6.31 -6.07
N GLY A 28 0.54 6.47 -5.26
CA GLY A 28 0.64 6.33 -3.80
C GLY A 28 0.94 4.90 -3.35
N PRO A 29 1.22 4.68 -2.05
CA PRO A 29 1.33 3.34 -1.49
C PRO A 29 -0.01 2.62 -1.55
N ARG A 30 0.01 1.30 -1.79
CA ARG A 30 -1.19 0.47 -1.72
C ARG A 30 -0.85 -0.95 -1.25
N VAL A 31 -1.86 -1.61 -0.70
CA VAL A 31 -1.83 -3.03 -0.33
C VAL A 31 -2.99 -3.74 -1.04
N PHE A 32 -2.85 -5.03 -1.36
CA PHE A 32 -3.88 -5.78 -2.07
C PHE A 32 -3.77 -7.29 -1.83
N PHE A 33 -4.88 -7.99 -2.08
CA PHE A 33 -4.90 -9.44 -2.16
C PHE A 33 -4.45 -9.88 -3.56
N VAL A 34 -3.43 -10.73 -3.61
CA VAL A 34 -3.07 -11.49 -4.82
C VAL A 34 -4.07 -12.63 -5.00
N GLN A 35 -4.41 -13.30 -3.90
CA GLN A 35 -5.51 -14.27 -3.82
C GLN A 35 -6.04 -14.35 -2.38
N PRO A 36 -7.32 -14.73 -2.20
CA PRO A 36 -8.34 -14.84 -3.25
C PRO A 36 -8.72 -13.47 -3.84
N GLN A 37 -9.37 -13.49 -4.99
CA GLN A 37 -9.94 -12.29 -5.61
C GLN A 37 -11.26 -11.91 -4.94
N ASP A 38 -11.67 -10.65 -5.05
CA ASP A 38 -12.96 -10.20 -4.54
C ASP A 38 -14.12 -10.98 -5.18
N GLY A 39 -15.08 -11.41 -4.35
CA GLY A 39 -16.21 -12.24 -4.73
C GLY A 39 -15.90 -13.73 -4.94
N ALA A 40 -14.67 -14.19 -4.67
CA ALA A 40 -14.31 -15.58 -4.91
C ALA A 40 -15.05 -16.57 -3.99
N THR A 41 -15.43 -17.72 -4.54
CA THR A 41 -15.81 -18.90 -3.77
C THR A 41 -14.60 -19.79 -3.56
N VAL A 42 -14.28 -20.11 -2.31
CA VAL A 42 -13.07 -20.82 -1.89
C VAL A 42 -13.39 -21.93 -0.89
N LYS A 43 -12.48 -22.89 -0.72
CA LYS A 43 -12.57 -23.94 0.31
C LYS A 43 -11.66 -23.63 1.48
N SER A 44 -12.04 -24.06 2.69
CA SER A 44 -11.16 -23.96 3.86
C SER A 44 -10.15 -25.13 3.90
N PRO A 45 -8.88 -24.92 4.29
CA PRO A 45 -8.25 -23.63 4.61
C PRO A 45 -8.15 -22.74 3.37
N VAL A 46 -8.43 -21.45 3.57
CA VAL A 46 -8.33 -20.45 2.52
C VAL A 46 -6.88 -19.98 2.45
N ARG A 47 -6.26 -20.22 1.30
CA ARG A 47 -4.96 -19.64 1.00
C ARG A 47 -5.09 -18.14 0.72
N LEU A 48 -4.50 -17.33 1.57
CA LEU A 48 -4.38 -15.89 1.38
C LEU A 48 -2.97 -15.55 0.93
N GLU A 49 -2.85 -14.67 -0.06
CA GLU A 49 -1.59 -14.13 -0.53
C GLU A 49 -1.71 -12.63 -0.77
N PHE A 50 -0.72 -11.88 -0.31
CA PHE A 50 -0.76 -10.42 -0.24
C PHE A 50 0.36 -9.79 -1.05
N GLY A 51 0.11 -8.58 -1.52
CA GLY A 51 1.09 -7.71 -2.16
C GLY A 51 1.00 -6.28 -1.64
N ALA A 52 2.11 -5.55 -1.76
CA ALA A 52 2.19 -4.12 -1.52
C ALA A 52 2.98 -3.46 -2.64
N GLU A 53 2.61 -2.23 -2.97
CA GLU A 53 3.29 -1.38 -3.95
C GLU A 53 3.62 -0.03 -3.31
N ASN A 54 4.77 0.54 -3.66
CA ASN A 54 5.30 1.81 -3.11
C ASN A 54 5.36 1.84 -1.57
N PHE A 55 5.45 0.68 -0.92
CA PHE A 55 5.57 0.52 0.52
C PHE A 55 6.37 -0.74 0.86
N GLN A 56 7.23 -0.68 1.87
CA GLN A 56 8.08 -1.81 2.25
C GLN A 56 7.42 -2.69 3.31
N ILE A 57 7.39 -4.00 3.06
CA ILE A 57 7.02 -4.99 4.08
C ILE A 57 8.29 -5.47 4.79
N ALA A 58 8.28 -5.44 6.13
CA ALA A 58 9.40 -5.85 6.96
C ALA A 58 8.90 -6.54 8.24
N ALA A 59 9.71 -7.44 8.79
CA ALA A 59 9.47 -7.98 10.11
C ALA A 59 9.55 -6.87 11.17
N VAL A 60 8.68 -6.94 12.18
CA VAL A 60 8.72 -6.09 13.37
C VAL A 60 10.04 -6.35 14.11
N PRO A 61 10.74 -5.31 14.60
CA PRO A 61 11.96 -5.48 15.38
C PRO A 61 11.72 -6.33 16.63
N ALA A 62 12.73 -7.14 17.00
CA ALA A 62 12.67 -7.90 18.23
C ALA A 62 12.77 -6.97 19.47
N GLY A 63 12.08 -7.35 20.54
CA GLY A 63 12.08 -6.60 21.80
C GLY A 63 11.03 -5.49 21.86
N THR A 64 11.22 -4.56 22.80
CA THR A 64 10.30 -3.43 22.97
C THR A 64 10.53 -2.38 21.89
N VAL A 65 9.53 -2.17 21.03
CA VAL A 65 9.53 -1.11 20.02
C VAL A 65 8.99 0.18 20.63
N THR A 66 9.81 1.24 20.62
CA THR A 66 9.41 2.58 21.09
C THR A 66 9.22 3.59 19.95
N GLU A 67 9.70 3.24 18.75
CA GLU A 67 9.66 4.08 17.55
C GLU A 67 9.44 3.21 16.31
N SER A 68 8.77 3.77 15.29
CA SER A 68 8.49 3.09 14.03
C SER A 68 9.48 3.51 12.94
N ARG A 69 9.98 2.55 12.16
CA ARG A 69 10.76 2.84 10.96
C ARG A 69 9.87 3.47 9.88
N PRO A 70 10.36 4.50 9.16
CA PRO A 70 9.56 5.17 8.15
C PRO A 70 9.33 4.29 6.92
N ASN A 71 8.18 4.47 6.25
CA ASN A 71 7.82 3.83 4.98
C ASN A 71 7.91 2.30 4.97
N MET A 72 7.74 1.67 6.13
CA MET A 72 7.67 0.22 6.24
C MET A 72 6.71 -0.23 7.33
N GLY A 73 6.33 -1.50 7.26
CA GLY A 73 5.40 -2.10 8.20
C GLY A 73 5.15 -3.56 7.84
N HIS A 74 4.02 -4.09 8.30
CA HIS A 74 3.68 -5.49 8.12
C HIS A 74 2.17 -5.70 7.96
N HIS A 75 1.81 -6.85 7.40
CA HIS A 75 0.43 -7.19 7.12
C HIS A 75 -0.35 -7.52 8.40
N HIS A 76 -1.64 -7.19 8.36
CA HIS A 76 -2.67 -7.65 9.27
C HIS A 76 -3.89 -8.04 8.44
N VAL A 77 -4.59 -9.08 8.87
CA VAL A 77 -5.87 -9.48 8.27
C VAL A 77 -6.95 -9.43 9.33
N GLY A 78 -7.95 -8.58 9.12
CA GLY A 78 -9.19 -8.58 9.88
C GLY A 78 -10.22 -9.48 9.21
N VAL A 79 -10.78 -10.43 9.96
CA VAL A 79 -11.90 -11.29 9.50
C VAL A 79 -13.21 -10.65 9.93
N ASP A 80 -14.06 -10.33 8.96
CA ASP A 80 -15.35 -9.65 9.15
C ASP A 80 -15.21 -8.28 9.86
N ALA A 81 -14.07 -7.63 9.66
CA ALA A 81 -13.74 -6.32 10.20
C ALA A 81 -13.53 -5.30 9.08
N ASP A 82 -13.80 -4.02 9.38
CA ASP A 82 -13.53 -2.91 8.46
C ASP A 82 -12.11 -2.35 8.64
N CYS A 83 -11.66 -1.57 7.66
CA CYS A 83 -10.44 -0.80 7.78
C CYS A 83 -10.50 0.11 9.01
N LEU A 84 -9.48 0.02 9.85
CA LEU A 84 -9.33 0.94 10.98
C LEU A 84 -8.81 2.31 10.47
N PRO A 85 -9.21 3.45 11.06
CA PRO A 85 -8.71 4.76 10.67
C PRO A 85 -7.17 4.84 10.80
N PRO A 86 -6.46 5.64 9.98
CA PRO A 86 -5.01 5.81 10.08
C PRO A 86 -4.54 6.23 11.49
N GLY A 87 -3.39 5.70 11.93
CA GLY A 87 -2.82 5.94 13.26
C GLY A 87 -3.45 5.13 14.41
N THR A 88 -4.47 4.33 14.11
CA THR A 88 -5.16 3.47 15.08
C THR A 88 -4.33 2.23 15.40
N ALA A 89 -4.27 1.85 16.67
CA ALA A 89 -3.62 0.60 17.07
C ALA A 89 -4.48 -0.61 16.67
N ILE A 90 -3.88 -1.57 15.96
CA ILE A 90 -4.56 -2.81 15.57
C ILE A 90 -4.66 -3.72 16.80
N PRO A 91 -5.87 -4.16 17.22
CA PRO A 91 -6.04 -5.02 18.38
C PRO A 91 -5.26 -6.33 18.25
N ARG A 92 -4.55 -6.74 19.30
CA ARG A 92 -3.84 -8.04 19.38
C ARG A 92 -4.79 -9.17 19.80
N ALA A 93 -5.95 -9.23 19.19
CA ALA A 93 -6.99 -10.19 19.47
C ALA A 93 -7.89 -10.36 18.24
N ALA A 94 -8.74 -11.38 18.26
CA ALA A 94 -9.81 -11.52 17.28
C ALA A 94 -10.59 -10.21 17.14
N PRO A 95 -10.96 -9.81 15.92
CA PRO A 95 -10.88 -10.58 14.67
C PRO A 95 -9.57 -10.42 13.87
N TRP A 96 -8.50 -9.85 14.45
CA TRP A 96 -7.28 -9.51 13.72
C TRP A 96 -6.19 -10.59 13.84
N VAL A 97 -5.62 -10.95 12.70
CA VAL A 97 -4.46 -11.84 12.56
C VAL A 97 -3.23 -11.02 12.16
N HIS A 98 -2.11 -11.21 12.87
CA HIS A 98 -0.90 -10.38 12.78
C HIS A 98 0.22 -11.13 12.07
N PHE A 99 0.92 -10.46 11.14
CA PHE A 99 2.02 -11.04 10.34
C PHE A 99 3.34 -10.32 10.63
N GLY A 100 3.73 -10.27 11.91
CA GLY A 100 4.89 -9.52 12.37
C GLY A 100 6.25 -9.99 11.83
N ASP A 101 6.32 -11.10 11.10
CA ASP A 101 7.54 -11.61 10.46
C ASP A 101 7.69 -11.18 9.00
N GLY A 102 6.75 -10.37 8.47
CA GLY A 102 6.78 -9.87 7.10
C GLY A 102 6.33 -10.89 6.05
N LYS A 103 5.76 -12.03 6.46
CA LYS A 103 5.15 -12.98 5.52
C LYS A 103 3.98 -12.36 4.77
N ASN A 104 3.74 -12.89 3.58
CA ASN A 104 2.66 -12.47 2.71
C ASN A 104 1.78 -13.64 2.24
N VAL A 105 1.98 -14.85 2.77
CA VAL A 105 1.17 -16.05 2.47
C VAL A 105 0.75 -16.74 3.75
N ILE A 106 -0.50 -17.20 3.83
CA ILE A 106 -1.03 -18.02 4.93
C ILE A 106 -2.14 -18.95 4.44
N GLU A 107 -2.22 -20.13 5.05
CA GLU A 107 -3.39 -20.99 5.00
C GLU A 107 -4.25 -20.69 6.23
N MET A 108 -5.42 -20.08 6.03
CA MET A 108 -6.29 -19.62 7.12
C MET A 108 -7.55 -20.48 7.20
N GLN A 109 -7.85 -20.99 8.38
CA GLN A 109 -9.13 -21.66 8.62
C GLN A 109 -10.25 -20.64 8.77
N LEU A 110 -11.28 -20.75 7.93
CA LEU A 110 -12.48 -19.93 8.00
C LEU A 110 -13.71 -20.86 8.00
N PRO A 111 -14.74 -20.56 8.81
CA PRO A 111 -16.01 -21.27 8.72
C PRO A 111 -16.61 -21.16 7.31
N ALA A 112 -17.50 -22.09 6.95
CA ALA A 112 -18.28 -21.95 5.72
C ALA A 112 -19.24 -20.75 5.84
N GLY A 113 -19.40 -20.00 4.75
CA GLY A 113 -20.24 -18.81 4.68
C GLY A 113 -19.54 -17.59 4.04
N GLN A 114 -20.27 -16.48 4.00
CA GLN A 114 -19.74 -15.21 3.52
C GLN A 114 -18.81 -14.59 4.56
N HIS A 115 -17.62 -14.19 4.13
CA HIS A 115 -16.65 -13.47 4.94
C HIS A 115 -16.14 -12.22 4.23
N ARG A 116 -15.91 -11.16 4.99
CA ARG A 116 -15.19 -9.97 4.55
C ARG A 116 -13.76 -10.04 5.09
N LEU A 117 -12.77 -10.03 4.21
CA LEU A 117 -11.36 -10.06 4.59
C LEU A 117 -10.75 -8.69 4.34
N THR A 118 -10.23 -8.07 5.40
CA THR A 118 -9.60 -6.76 5.34
C THR A 118 -8.11 -6.88 5.59
N LEU A 119 -7.32 -6.60 4.57
CA LEU A 119 -5.87 -6.52 4.64
C LEU A 119 -5.46 -5.09 4.97
N GLN A 120 -4.71 -4.89 6.05
CA GLN A 120 -4.27 -3.58 6.48
C GLN A 120 -2.83 -3.59 6.97
N ILE A 121 -2.07 -2.54 6.63
CA ILE A 121 -0.69 -2.39 7.09
C ILE A 121 -0.65 -1.68 8.45
N GLY A 122 0.13 -2.24 9.36
CA GLY A 122 0.57 -1.57 10.59
C GLY A 122 2.08 -1.30 10.58
N ASP A 123 2.52 -0.23 11.22
CA ASP A 123 3.94 0.03 11.47
C ASP A 123 4.53 -0.90 12.55
N ASP A 124 5.79 -0.67 12.95
CA ASP A 124 6.45 -1.48 13.99
C ASP A 124 5.69 -1.43 15.35
N MET A 125 4.93 -0.36 15.60
CA MET A 125 4.07 -0.20 16.76
C MET A 125 2.63 -0.70 16.55
N HIS A 126 2.37 -1.36 15.41
CA HIS A 126 1.06 -1.88 15.00
C HIS A 126 0.00 -0.78 14.85
N ARG A 127 0.41 0.42 14.45
CA ARG A 127 -0.49 1.53 14.10
C ARG A 127 -0.71 1.58 12.59
N THR A 128 -1.98 1.68 12.22
CA THR A 128 -2.41 1.69 10.82
C THR A 128 -1.82 2.85 10.03
N GLN A 129 -1.55 2.61 8.75
CA GLN A 129 -0.99 3.60 7.84
C GLN A 129 -2.07 4.16 6.90
N PRO A 130 -1.95 5.41 6.44
CA PRO A 130 -2.87 5.98 5.44
C PRO A 130 -2.81 5.19 4.13
N ASP A 131 -3.94 5.09 3.44
CA ASP A 131 -4.10 4.48 2.10
C ASP A 131 -3.70 3.00 1.95
N LEU A 132 -3.27 2.36 3.05
CA LEU A 132 -2.77 0.98 3.07
C LEU A 132 -3.79 0.01 3.69
N CYS A 133 -5.00 0.02 3.13
CA CYS A 133 -6.04 -0.94 3.45
C CYS A 133 -6.76 -1.41 2.19
N ALA A 134 -7.09 -2.70 2.12
CA ALA A 134 -7.90 -3.29 1.07
C ALA A 134 -8.86 -4.32 1.67
N THR A 135 -10.07 -4.41 1.12
CA THR A 135 -11.10 -5.33 1.59
C THR A 135 -11.66 -6.12 0.41
N ILE A 136 -11.86 -7.41 0.62
CA ILE A 136 -12.53 -8.32 -0.30
C ILE A 136 -13.65 -9.08 0.42
N SER A 137 -14.64 -9.55 -0.33
CA SER A 137 -15.64 -10.51 0.12
C SER A 137 -15.35 -11.87 -0.48
N VAL A 138 -15.48 -12.93 0.30
CA VAL A 138 -15.33 -14.31 -0.17
C VAL A 138 -16.47 -15.18 0.34
N ASN A 139 -16.83 -16.20 -0.42
CA ASN A 139 -17.72 -17.26 0.02
C ASN A 139 -16.91 -18.51 0.34
N VAL A 140 -16.88 -18.93 1.60
CA VAL A 140 -16.15 -20.14 2.00
C VAL A 140 -17.12 -21.32 1.98
N THR A 141 -16.70 -22.42 1.34
CA THR A 141 -17.46 -23.67 1.33
C THR A 141 -16.75 -24.75 2.15
N GLU A 142 -17.53 -25.76 2.54
CA GLU A 142 -17.02 -27.03 3.06
C GLU A 142 -16.11 -27.77 2.05
#